data_AF-A0ABD0K9D1-F1
#
_entry.id   AF-A0ABD0K9D1-F1
#
_cell.length_a   1.000
_cell.length_b   1.000
_cell.length_c   1.000
_cell.angle_alpha   90.00
_cell.angle_beta   90.00
_cell.angle_gamma   90.00
#
_symmetry.space_group_name_H-M   'P 1'
#
loop_
_entity.id
_entity.type
_entity.pdbx_description
1 polymer ?
#
loop_
_entity_poly.entity_id
_entity_poly.type
_entity_poly.pdbx_seq_one_letter_code
_entity_poly.pdbx_strand_id
1 'polypeptide(L)'
;MLPLFTLGTFTQRHHPVLSCFYSFLIRLRYDIIRYDVASVHPSYVYATTSFGIVLPLFTLAFLLLLLVVIYFGTLLHVLYTDGKSFHPWKDDGGALQDDNFGMGRDAESQRANSSLAAPHHQLSELEELEMIIKKKLAEFPEEESVLPATSCEDSKEPEPACTHMDPSPTVRLRQILATRNKTIRPYLDAMAESARTVAPHKYIFVTAVDASYFIPLQTLVQSFTRHVFPRLSNCTFVVYDLGMTRAQRILAEKKCQCTLLDFPFKKLPPFVREMKCYAWKPPIIRTLIDKADIVVWMDSSVRWSKTTPLEAIFTRATERGLQLAIDQSGSIAVRTGREMFQFYGDDPCQYEPHGEVYGTYGIFHNEPFVVKAVLDPWVSCAFDQNCMCFRGSTGMLGCVHRLPRRRNVCHRFDQSSLGIIVSKLYNNRTKLFRVLEGIDIRRGSAESIWTA
;
A
#
# COMPACT_ATOMS: atom_id res chain seq x y z
N MET A 1 -39.38 -56.62 42.81
CA MET A 1 -40.44 -56.43 41.80
C MET A 1 -39.89 -55.54 40.70
N LEU A 2 -39.95 -56.05 39.47
CA LEU A 2 -39.72 -55.38 38.17
C LEU A 2 -40.74 -54.24 37.95
N PRO A 3 -40.56 -53.28 36.98
CA PRO A 3 -40.16 -53.58 35.61
C PRO A 3 -39.14 -52.66 34.90
N LEU A 4 -38.60 -53.27 33.83
CA LEU A 4 -37.89 -52.72 32.68
C LEU A 4 -38.75 -51.73 31.88
N PHE A 5 -38.10 -50.72 31.31
CA PHE A 5 -38.45 -50.16 29.99
C PHE A 5 -37.17 -49.75 29.24
N THR A 6 -37.05 -50.28 28.02
CA THR A 6 -36.07 -49.93 26.98
C THR A 6 -36.67 -48.88 26.04
N LEU A 7 -35.85 -47.92 25.58
CA LEU A 7 -35.98 -47.03 24.42
C LEU A 7 -34.75 -46.09 24.49
N GLY A 8 -33.92 -45.80 23.50
CA GLY A 8 -33.75 -46.19 22.12
C GLY A 8 -32.45 -45.50 21.67
N THR A 9 -31.72 -46.09 20.73
CA THR A 9 -30.48 -45.54 20.16
C THR A 9 -30.75 -44.21 19.47
N PHE A 10 -30.24 -43.10 20.03
CA PHE A 10 -30.18 -41.81 19.33
C PHE A 10 -28.79 -41.63 18.75
N THR A 11 -28.71 -41.58 17.43
CA THR A 11 -27.51 -41.23 16.67
C THR A 11 -27.10 -39.80 17.01
N GLN A 12 -25.99 -39.63 17.73
CA GLN A 12 -25.41 -38.32 17.98
C GLN A 12 -24.80 -37.79 16.66
N ARG A 13 -25.52 -36.90 16.00
CA ARG A 13 -24.91 -35.94 15.07
C ARG A 13 -23.90 -35.13 15.87
N HIS A 14 -22.61 -35.30 15.57
CA HIS A 14 -21.56 -34.44 16.10
C HIS A 14 -21.82 -32.99 15.66
N HIS A 15 -22.19 -32.14 16.62
CA HIS A 15 -22.26 -30.71 16.43
C HIS A 15 -20.83 -30.14 16.32
N PRO A 16 -20.45 -29.44 15.23
CA PRO A 16 -19.08 -28.97 15.00
C PRO A 16 -18.61 -27.86 15.96
N VAL A 17 -19.51 -27.33 16.80
CA VAL A 17 -19.22 -26.27 17.77
C VAL A 17 -18.46 -26.81 19.01
N LEU A 18 -18.74 -28.05 19.43
CA LEU A 18 -18.12 -28.64 20.63
C LEU A 18 -16.67 -29.11 20.39
N SER A 19 -16.33 -29.49 19.15
CA SER A 19 -14.96 -29.90 18.79
C SER A 19 -13.99 -28.71 18.76
N CYS A 20 -14.46 -27.53 18.33
CA CYS A 20 -13.65 -26.30 18.35
C CYS A 20 -13.42 -25.78 19.78
N PHE A 21 -14.42 -25.87 20.66
CA PHE A 21 -14.28 -25.42 22.05
C PHE A 21 -13.27 -26.28 22.82
N TYR A 22 -13.26 -27.60 22.58
CA TYR A 22 -12.27 -28.51 23.18
C TYR A 22 -10.85 -28.26 22.66
N SER A 23 -10.66 -27.97 21.36
CA SER A 23 -9.35 -27.61 20.81
C SER A 23 -8.83 -26.26 21.33
N PHE A 24 -9.73 -25.30 21.56
CA PHE A 24 -9.39 -24.00 22.14
C PHE A 24 -8.97 -24.11 23.62
N LEU A 25 -9.68 -24.92 24.42
CA LEU A 25 -9.34 -25.16 25.83
C LEU A 25 -8.03 -25.97 25.98
N ILE A 26 -7.75 -26.90 25.07
CA ILE A 26 -6.47 -27.64 25.06
C ILE A 26 -5.30 -26.72 24.69
N ARG A 27 -5.47 -25.76 23.79
CA ARG A 27 -4.43 -24.75 23.45
C ARG A 27 -4.22 -23.72 24.55
N LEU A 28 -5.28 -23.21 25.19
CA LEU A 28 -5.15 -22.31 26.34
C LEU A 28 -4.40 -22.96 27.51
N ARG A 29 -4.59 -24.27 27.72
CA ARG A 29 -3.85 -25.02 28.75
C ARG A 29 -2.36 -25.21 28.40
N TYR A 30 -2.01 -25.24 27.11
CA TYR A 30 -0.62 -25.35 26.64
C TYR A 30 0.12 -24.01 26.66
N ASP A 31 -0.55 -22.90 26.37
CA ASP A 31 0.08 -21.56 26.34
C ASP A 31 0.26 -20.97 27.75
N ILE A 32 -0.57 -21.36 28.73
CA ILE A 32 -0.39 -20.94 30.14
C ILE A 32 0.81 -21.67 30.80
N ILE A 33 1.21 -22.85 30.32
CA ILE A 33 2.34 -23.62 30.88
C ILE A 33 3.71 -23.17 30.32
N ARG A 34 3.74 -22.35 29.25
CA ARG A 34 5.00 -21.93 28.60
C ARG A 34 5.51 -20.53 28.97
N TYR A 35 4.85 -19.84 29.90
CA TYR A 35 5.33 -18.58 30.45
C TYR A 35 6.02 -18.78 31.80
N ASP A 36 7.15 -19.50 31.80
CA ASP A 36 8.29 -19.13 32.65
C ASP A 36 9.61 -19.82 32.24
N VAL A 37 10.72 -19.12 32.52
CA VAL A 37 12.15 -19.51 32.44
C VAL A 37 12.84 -19.40 31.07
N ALA A 38 13.15 -18.16 30.66
CA ALA A 38 14.51 -17.79 30.25
C ALA A 38 14.71 -16.26 30.25
N SER A 39 15.76 -15.82 30.96
CA SER A 39 16.37 -14.47 31.00
C SER A 39 15.60 -13.32 31.66
N VAL A 40 15.58 -13.31 33.00
CA VAL A 40 15.62 -12.06 33.78
C VAL A 40 16.66 -12.22 34.91
N HIS A 41 17.72 -11.40 34.86
CA HIS A 41 18.68 -11.26 35.97
C HIS A 41 18.09 -10.29 37.02
N PRO A 42 18.43 -10.43 38.31
CA PRO A 42 17.61 -9.94 39.41
C PRO A 42 18.07 -8.57 39.90
N SER A 43 17.15 -7.61 40.00
CA SER A 43 17.22 -6.50 40.94
C SER A 43 15.83 -5.87 41.08
N TYR A 44 15.44 -5.60 42.32
CA TYR A 44 14.19 -4.96 42.78
C TYR A 44 13.02 -5.89 43.17
N VAL A 45 13.14 -6.37 44.41
CA VAL A 45 12.04 -6.65 45.33
C VAL A 45 11.50 -5.30 45.86
N TYR A 46 10.18 -5.09 45.79
CA TYR A 46 9.28 -4.55 46.84
C TYR A 46 8.02 -3.91 46.21
N ALA A 47 6.86 -4.38 46.68
CA ALA A 47 5.54 -3.71 46.76
C ALA A 47 4.39 -4.56 46.19
N THR A 48 3.98 -5.56 46.97
CA THR A 48 2.64 -6.15 46.91
C THR A 48 1.61 -5.26 47.58
N THR A 49 0.34 -5.46 47.21
CA THR A 49 -0.93 -5.02 47.87
C THR A 49 -1.57 -3.73 47.35
N SER A 50 -2.42 -3.86 46.31
CA SER A 50 -3.63 -3.02 46.06
C SER A 50 -4.51 -3.52 44.89
N PHE A 51 -4.52 -4.82 44.55
CA PHE A 51 -5.28 -5.33 43.39
C PHE A 51 -6.69 -5.86 43.72
N GLY A 52 -7.13 -5.83 44.98
CA GLY A 52 -8.38 -6.45 45.42
C GLY A 52 -9.67 -5.65 45.23
N ILE A 53 -9.61 -4.37 44.85
CA ILE A 53 -10.79 -3.47 44.81
C ILE A 53 -11.06 -2.91 43.40
N VAL A 54 -10.12 -3.00 42.46
CA VAL A 54 -10.25 -2.38 41.13
C VAL A 54 -11.13 -3.22 40.18
N LEU A 55 -11.14 -4.54 40.34
CA LEU A 55 -11.90 -5.45 39.46
C LEU A 55 -13.43 -5.33 39.57
N PRO A 56 -14.07 -5.14 40.75
CA PRO A 56 -15.52 -5.00 40.84
C PRO A 56 -16.06 -3.62 40.40
N LEU A 57 -15.22 -2.58 40.34
CA LEU A 57 -15.64 -1.26 39.85
C LEU A 57 -15.69 -1.19 38.32
N PHE A 58 -14.77 -1.87 37.64
CA PHE A 58 -14.75 -1.95 36.17
C PHE A 58 -15.94 -2.73 35.61
N THR A 59 -16.35 -3.81 36.27
CA THR A 59 -17.51 -4.60 35.85
C THR A 59 -18.83 -3.83 36.05
N LEU A 60 -18.95 -3.05 37.13
CA LEU A 60 -20.13 -2.22 37.37
C LEU A 60 -20.25 -1.07 36.36
N ALA A 61 -19.12 -0.42 36.03
CA ALA A 61 -19.08 0.64 35.02
C ALA A 61 -19.43 0.14 33.62
N PHE A 62 -18.98 -1.07 33.26
CA PHE A 62 -19.28 -1.70 31.98
C PHE A 62 -20.78 -2.07 31.85
N LEU A 63 -21.39 -2.58 32.93
CA LEU A 63 -22.83 -2.90 32.95
C LEU A 63 -23.71 -1.64 32.86
N LEU A 64 -23.33 -0.54 33.52
CA LEU A 64 -24.03 0.75 33.41
C LEU A 64 -23.96 1.32 31.99
N LEU A 65 -22.81 1.23 31.33
CA LEU A 65 -22.65 1.69 29.94
C LEU A 65 -23.55 0.91 28.97
N LEU A 66 -23.66 -0.41 29.17
CA LEU A 66 -24.51 -1.29 28.37
C LEU A 66 -26.00 -0.94 28.52
N LEU A 67 -26.45 -0.62 29.73
CA LEU A 67 -27.82 -0.20 29.98
C LEU A 67 -28.15 1.15 29.32
N VAL A 68 -27.20 2.10 29.31
CA VAL A 68 -27.37 3.40 28.61
C VAL A 68 -27.51 3.20 27.10
N VAL A 69 -26.67 2.34 26.50
CA VAL A 69 -26.75 2.05 25.05
C VAL A 69 -28.06 1.38 24.68
N ILE A 70 -28.55 0.44 25.50
CA ILE A 70 -29.84 -0.22 25.27
C ILE A 70 -30.99 0.78 25.41
N TYR A 71 -30.97 1.66 26.41
CA TYR A 71 -32.00 2.68 26.62
C TYR A 71 -32.07 3.71 25.48
N PHE A 72 -30.93 4.18 24.98
CA PHE A 72 -30.92 5.12 23.86
C PHE A 72 -31.24 4.44 22.53
N GLY A 73 -30.85 3.18 22.33
CA GLY A 73 -31.20 2.40 21.14
C GLY A 73 -32.70 2.17 21.01
N THR A 74 -33.39 1.89 22.12
CA THR A 74 -34.86 1.74 22.12
C THR A 74 -35.57 3.09 21.95
N LEU A 75 -35.04 4.18 22.53
CA LEU A 75 -35.60 5.53 22.35
C LEU A 75 -35.46 6.01 20.89
N LEU A 76 -34.34 5.77 20.23
CA LEU A 76 -34.14 6.09 18.81
C LEU A 76 -35.04 5.25 17.89
N HIS A 77 -35.28 3.98 18.23
CA HIS A 77 -36.19 3.16 17.45
C HIS A 77 -37.65 3.63 17.56
N VAL A 78 -38.07 4.12 18.73
CA VAL A 78 -39.41 4.69 18.93
C VAL A 78 -39.57 6.03 18.20
N LEU A 79 -38.52 6.84 18.11
CA LEU A 79 -38.54 8.12 17.40
C LEU A 79 -38.46 7.96 15.86
N TYR A 80 -37.98 6.83 15.34
CA TYR A 80 -37.82 6.62 13.90
C TYR A 80 -39.05 5.95 13.24
N THR A 81 -39.97 5.38 14.02
CA THR A 81 -41.15 4.67 13.49
C THR A 81 -42.37 5.56 13.27
N ASP A 82 -42.30 6.87 13.51
CA ASP A 82 -43.46 7.76 13.39
C ASP A 82 -43.08 9.05 12.65
N GLY A 83 -43.18 9.07 11.31
CA GLY A 83 -42.90 10.31 10.57
C GLY A 83 -42.68 10.23 9.05
N LYS A 84 -43.76 9.92 8.32
CA LYS A 84 -44.18 10.50 7.02
C LYS A 84 -43.17 10.65 5.85
N SER A 85 -43.57 10.00 4.77
CA SER A 85 -43.13 10.09 3.37
C SER A 85 -42.79 11.50 2.87
N PHE A 86 -41.60 11.63 2.27
CA PHE A 86 -41.20 12.77 1.44
C PHE A 86 -41.30 12.38 -0.05
N HIS A 87 -42.06 13.15 -0.82
CA HIS A 87 -42.15 13.06 -2.27
C HIS A 87 -40.92 13.71 -2.95
N PRO A 88 -40.42 13.15 -4.07
CA PRO A 88 -39.33 13.76 -4.83
C PRO A 88 -39.83 14.89 -5.73
N TRP A 89 -39.00 15.92 -5.83
CA TRP A 89 -39.14 17.08 -6.71
C TRP A 89 -38.87 16.69 -8.18
N LYS A 90 -39.62 17.31 -9.10
CA LYS A 90 -39.46 17.22 -10.56
C LYS A 90 -38.36 18.16 -11.03
N ASP A 91 -37.48 17.67 -11.90
CA ASP A 91 -36.64 18.52 -12.75
C ASP A 91 -37.23 18.53 -14.17
N ASP A 92 -37.62 19.73 -14.63
CA ASP A 92 -37.99 20.00 -16.02
C ASP A 92 -36.75 20.40 -16.82
N GLY A 93 -36.66 19.85 -18.03
CA GLY A 93 -35.53 19.99 -18.93
C GLY A 93 -35.41 21.35 -19.61
N GLY A 94 -34.19 21.67 -20.00
CA GLY A 94 -33.86 22.75 -20.93
C GLY A 94 -32.87 22.23 -21.97
N ALA A 95 -33.36 22.02 -23.19
CA ALA A 95 -32.55 21.75 -24.36
C ALA A 95 -31.80 23.03 -24.79
N LEU A 96 -30.56 22.88 -25.23
CA LEU A 96 -29.82 23.89 -25.97
C LEU A 96 -29.25 23.28 -27.24
N GLN A 97 -29.22 24.14 -28.23
CA GLN A 97 -29.38 23.91 -29.65
C GLN A 97 -28.02 23.86 -30.34
N ASP A 98 -27.93 23.01 -31.36
CA ASP A 98 -26.81 22.92 -32.30
C ASP A 98 -26.60 24.22 -33.07
N ASP A 99 -25.34 24.55 -33.35
CA ASP A 99 -24.99 25.31 -34.54
C ASP A 99 -23.65 24.82 -35.14
N ASN A 100 -23.74 24.51 -36.43
CA ASN A 100 -22.68 24.13 -37.35
C ASN A 100 -21.68 25.28 -37.57
N PHE A 101 -20.39 24.96 -37.79
CA PHE A 101 -19.59 25.67 -38.80
C PHE A 101 -18.31 24.90 -39.23
N GLY A 102 -18.23 24.57 -40.52
CA GLY A 102 -17.15 25.02 -41.40
C GLY A 102 -15.82 24.26 -41.47
N MET A 103 -15.69 23.48 -42.56
CA MET A 103 -14.46 22.94 -43.19
C MET A 103 -13.20 23.83 -43.21
N GLY A 104 -12.04 23.17 -43.18
CA GLY A 104 -10.78 23.66 -43.77
C GLY A 104 -9.76 22.52 -43.96
N ARG A 105 -9.53 22.13 -45.21
CA ARG A 105 -8.45 21.24 -45.68
C ARG A 105 -7.15 22.04 -45.87
N ASP A 106 -6.00 21.35 -45.79
CA ASP A 106 -4.77 21.46 -46.60
C ASP A 106 -3.67 20.66 -45.86
N ALA A 107 -3.19 19.49 -46.32
CA ALA A 107 -2.34 19.19 -47.48
C ALA A 107 -0.86 19.64 -47.33
N GLU A 108 0.00 18.62 -47.15
CA GLU A 108 1.28 18.41 -47.85
C GLU A 108 2.54 19.21 -47.43
N SER A 109 3.58 18.49 -46.96
CA SER A 109 4.77 18.19 -47.77
C SER A 109 5.97 17.70 -46.94
N GLN A 110 6.63 16.71 -47.51
CA GLN A 110 7.80 15.96 -47.06
C GLN A 110 9.08 16.82 -46.95
N ARG A 111 10.02 16.38 -46.10
CA ARG A 111 11.43 16.27 -46.50
C ARG A 111 12.18 15.22 -45.68
N ALA A 112 12.58 14.17 -46.39
CA ALA A 112 13.55 13.18 -45.96
C ALA A 112 14.98 13.76 -46.05
N ASN A 113 15.84 13.38 -45.11
CA ASN A 113 17.29 13.36 -45.26
C ASN A 113 17.93 12.63 -44.06
N SER A 114 18.54 11.47 -44.29
CA SER A 114 19.82 11.02 -43.70
C SER A 114 20.06 9.54 -44.03
N SER A 115 20.96 9.28 -44.98
CA SER A 115 22.29 8.68 -44.77
C SER A 115 22.27 7.25 -44.21
N LEU A 116 22.47 6.28 -45.10
CA LEU A 116 22.75 4.88 -44.77
C LEU A 116 24.09 4.78 -44.02
N ALA A 117 24.01 4.48 -42.73
CA ALA A 117 25.01 3.71 -42.00
C ALA A 117 24.43 2.30 -41.79
N ALA A 118 25.28 1.27 -41.89
CA ALA A 118 24.87 -0.12 -41.69
C ALA A 118 24.16 -0.31 -40.33
N PRO A 119 23.04 -1.04 -40.25
CA PRO A 119 22.26 -1.13 -39.03
C PRO A 119 22.97 -2.06 -38.04
N HIS A 120 23.65 -1.47 -37.05
CA HIS A 120 23.77 -2.16 -35.76
C HIS A 120 22.33 -2.42 -35.29
N HIS A 121 21.95 -3.69 -35.16
CA HIS A 121 20.61 -4.10 -34.75
C HIS A 121 20.42 -3.69 -33.28
N GLN A 122 20.06 -2.43 -33.04
CA GLN A 122 19.72 -1.91 -31.73
C GLN A 122 18.39 -2.55 -31.34
N LEU A 123 18.40 -3.35 -30.27
CA LEU A 123 17.18 -3.92 -29.71
C LEU A 123 16.21 -2.78 -29.36
N SER A 124 14.93 -2.97 -29.66
CA SER A 124 13.88 -2.07 -29.20
C SER A 124 13.80 -2.09 -27.67
N GLU A 125 13.32 -0.99 -27.05
CA GLU A 125 13.12 -0.90 -25.59
C GLU A 125 12.33 -2.11 -25.06
N LEU A 126 11.33 -2.56 -25.82
CA LEU A 126 10.52 -3.73 -25.45
C LEU A 126 11.35 -5.01 -25.42
N GLU A 127 12.17 -5.27 -26.44
CA GLU A 127 13.01 -6.47 -26.49
C GLU A 127 14.04 -6.50 -25.35
N GLU A 128 14.61 -5.35 -25.02
CA GLU A 128 15.53 -5.21 -23.88
C GLU A 128 14.82 -5.54 -22.56
N LEU A 129 13.64 -4.97 -22.31
CA LEU A 129 12.86 -5.24 -21.10
C LEU A 129 12.41 -6.71 -21.02
N GLU A 130 12.04 -7.31 -22.15
CA GLU A 130 11.68 -8.73 -22.24
C GLU A 130 12.86 -9.65 -21.91
N MET A 131 14.05 -9.30 -22.37
CA MET A 131 15.27 -10.03 -22.02
C MET A 131 15.58 -9.91 -20.52
N ILE A 132 15.45 -8.70 -19.94
CA ILE A 132 15.72 -8.47 -18.52
C ILE A 132 14.76 -9.27 -17.64
N ILE A 133 13.44 -9.25 -17.91
CA ILE A 133 12.48 -10.00 -17.07
C ILE A 133 12.71 -11.51 -17.17
N LYS A 134 12.99 -12.04 -18.37
CA LYS A 134 13.33 -13.47 -18.53
C LYS A 134 14.55 -13.84 -17.71
N LYS A 135 15.61 -13.02 -17.76
CA LYS A 135 16.83 -13.24 -16.99
C LYS A 135 16.55 -13.23 -15.48
N LYS A 136 15.88 -12.20 -14.96
CA LYS A 136 15.54 -12.09 -13.54
C LYS A 136 14.71 -13.28 -13.04
N LEU A 137 13.76 -13.77 -13.84
CA LEU A 137 12.94 -14.95 -13.48
C LEU A 137 13.72 -16.26 -13.56
N ALA A 138 14.67 -16.39 -14.48
CA ALA A 138 15.53 -17.56 -14.62
C ALA A 138 16.54 -17.70 -13.47
N GLU A 139 17.06 -16.58 -12.96
CA GLU A 139 17.97 -16.55 -11.80
C GLU A 139 17.28 -16.98 -10.50
N PHE A 140 15.94 -16.89 -10.45
CA PHE A 140 15.13 -17.25 -9.27
C PHE A 140 13.94 -18.13 -9.70
N PRO A 141 14.19 -19.40 -10.08
CA PRO A 141 13.18 -20.26 -10.67
C PRO A 141 12.08 -20.67 -9.68
N GLU A 142 12.41 -20.72 -8.38
CA GLU A 142 11.50 -21.13 -7.31
C GLU A 142 10.30 -20.20 -7.20
N GLU A 143 9.11 -20.74 -7.46
CA GLU A 143 7.86 -20.10 -7.07
C GLU A 143 7.58 -20.39 -5.60
N GLU A 144 7.14 -19.38 -4.84
CA GLU A 144 6.67 -19.63 -3.48
C GLU A 144 5.37 -20.43 -3.54
N SER A 145 5.25 -21.42 -2.65
CA SER A 145 3.98 -22.13 -2.47
C SER A 145 2.93 -21.10 -2.09
N VAL A 146 1.96 -20.89 -2.98
CA VAL A 146 0.75 -20.14 -2.66
C VAL A 146 0.06 -20.92 -1.55
N LEU A 147 0.14 -20.42 -0.31
CA LEU A 147 -0.71 -20.95 0.74
C LEU A 147 -2.14 -20.56 0.33
N PRO A 148 -3.04 -21.53 0.06
CA PRO A 148 -4.43 -21.20 -0.11
C PRO A 148 -4.86 -20.45 1.16
N ALA A 149 -5.47 -19.28 1.00
CA ALA A 149 -5.91 -18.48 2.14
C ALA A 149 -6.75 -19.35 3.08
N THR A 150 -6.18 -19.83 4.18
CA THR A 150 -6.88 -20.69 5.13
C THR A 150 -7.82 -19.82 5.92
N SER A 151 -9.11 -19.87 5.59
CA SER A 151 -10.17 -19.30 6.41
C SER A 151 -11.43 -20.13 6.25
N CYS A 152 -12.01 -20.47 7.39
CA CYS A 152 -13.19 -21.29 7.59
C CYS A 152 -14.47 -20.49 7.31
N GLU A 153 -14.77 -20.13 6.06
CA GLU A 153 -16.10 -19.62 5.70
C GLU A 153 -16.54 -20.20 4.36
N ASP A 154 -17.59 -21.03 4.42
CA ASP A 154 -18.33 -21.50 3.25
C ASP A 154 -19.07 -20.30 2.63
N SER A 155 -18.48 -19.65 1.63
CA SER A 155 -19.20 -18.70 0.80
C SER A 155 -20.26 -19.46 -0.02
N LYS A 156 -21.54 -19.18 0.24
CA LYS A 156 -22.71 -19.83 -0.38
C LYS A 156 -22.92 -19.52 -1.88
N GLU A 157 -22.09 -18.67 -2.48
CA GLU A 157 -22.16 -18.34 -3.90
C GLU A 157 -20.92 -18.89 -4.61
N PRO A 158 -21.08 -19.65 -5.72
CA PRO A 158 -19.94 -20.05 -6.53
C PRO A 158 -19.35 -18.80 -7.17
N GLU A 159 -18.16 -18.39 -6.72
CA GLU A 159 -17.40 -17.36 -7.42
C GLU A 159 -17.12 -17.84 -8.86
N PRO A 160 -17.23 -16.96 -9.87
CA PRO A 160 -16.94 -17.34 -11.25
C PRO A 160 -15.52 -17.89 -11.38
N ALA A 161 -15.33 -18.86 -12.28
CA ALA A 161 -14.05 -19.53 -12.49
C ALA A 161 -12.93 -18.50 -12.77
N CYS A 162 -11.91 -18.51 -11.91
CA CYS A 162 -10.82 -17.55 -11.97
C CYS A 162 -9.96 -17.77 -13.22
N THR A 163 -9.67 -16.71 -13.97
CA THR A 163 -8.61 -16.78 -14.97
C THR A 163 -7.26 -16.74 -14.26
N HIS A 164 -6.33 -17.60 -14.65
CA HIS A 164 -4.96 -17.53 -14.16
C HIS A 164 -4.21 -16.40 -14.88
N MET A 165 -3.25 -15.79 -14.18
CA MET A 165 -2.34 -14.83 -14.79
C MET A 165 -1.57 -15.49 -15.95
N ASP A 166 -1.33 -14.74 -17.03
CA ASP A 166 -0.66 -15.29 -18.22
C ASP A 166 0.72 -15.88 -17.87
N PRO A 167 1.01 -17.15 -18.20
CA PRO A 167 2.27 -17.78 -17.81
C PRO A 167 3.49 -17.10 -18.46
N SER A 168 3.32 -16.42 -19.59
CA SER A 168 4.39 -15.74 -20.31
C SER A 168 4.76 -14.41 -19.66
N PRO A 169 6.00 -14.25 -19.14
CA PRO A 169 6.43 -12.98 -18.57
C PRO A 169 6.47 -11.83 -19.59
N THR A 170 6.65 -12.13 -20.88
CA THR A 170 6.66 -11.10 -21.92
C THR A 170 5.25 -10.60 -22.22
N VAL A 171 4.24 -11.47 -22.17
CA VAL A 171 2.83 -11.04 -22.31
C VAL A 171 2.43 -10.16 -21.14
N ARG A 172 2.73 -10.58 -19.91
CA ARG A 172 2.45 -9.79 -18.70
C ARG A 172 3.17 -8.44 -18.72
N LEU A 173 4.43 -8.40 -19.13
CA LEU A 173 5.18 -7.17 -19.32
C LEU A 173 4.48 -6.24 -20.33
N ARG A 174 4.14 -6.73 -21.54
CA ARG A 174 3.46 -5.92 -22.56
C ARG A 174 2.15 -5.35 -22.08
N GLN A 175 1.36 -6.12 -21.34
CA GLN A 175 0.11 -5.66 -20.73
C GLN A 175 0.36 -4.50 -19.75
N ILE A 176 1.40 -4.59 -18.91
CA ILE A 176 1.81 -3.48 -18.03
C ILE A 176 2.24 -2.26 -18.86
N LEU A 177 3.06 -2.45 -19.89
CA LEU A 177 3.55 -1.34 -20.70
C LEU A 177 2.44 -0.66 -21.51
N ALA A 178 1.36 -1.37 -21.84
CA ALA A 178 0.19 -0.80 -22.51
C ALA A 178 -0.55 0.24 -21.66
N THR A 179 -0.36 0.22 -20.33
CA THR A 179 -0.94 1.24 -19.42
C THR A 179 -0.16 2.56 -19.41
N ARG A 180 1.02 2.62 -20.05
CA ARG A 180 1.82 3.85 -20.09
C ARG A 180 1.10 4.92 -20.90
N ASN A 181 0.62 5.94 -20.22
CA ASN A 181 -0.10 7.03 -20.86
C ASN A 181 0.87 8.15 -21.28
N LYS A 182 0.97 8.44 -22.58
CA LYS A 182 1.81 9.52 -23.12
C LYS A 182 1.34 10.92 -22.70
N THR A 183 0.09 11.10 -22.27
CA THR A 183 -0.46 12.41 -21.89
C THR A 183 0.05 12.91 -20.53
N ILE A 184 0.77 12.11 -19.76
CA ILE A 184 1.29 12.49 -18.44
C ILE A 184 2.59 13.30 -18.49
N ARG A 185 3.17 13.50 -19.68
CA ARG A 185 4.46 14.17 -19.84
C ARG A 185 4.52 15.58 -19.20
N PRO A 186 3.51 16.45 -19.36
CA PRO A 186 3.53 17.77 -18.71
C PRO A 186 3.59 17.68 -17.18
N TYR A 187 2.97 16.66 -16.58
CA TYR A 187 3.00 16.43 -15.14
C TYR A 187 4.39 15.97 -14.68
N LEU A 188 5.05 15.10 -15.46
CA LEU A 188 6.44 14.70 -15.21
C LEU A 188 7.39 15.89 -15.32
N ASP A 189 7.20 16.78 -16.29
CA ASP A 189 8.03 17.99 -16.43
C ASP A 189 7.84 18.94 -15.23
N ALA A 190 6.59 19.11 -14.76
CA ALA A 190 6.31 19.90 -13.56
C ALA A 190 6.97 19.31 -12.30
N MET A 191 6.99 17.99 -12.16
CA MET A 191 7.68 17.30 -11.08
C MET A 191 9.20 17.44 -11.20
N ALA A 192 9.77 17.25 -12.39
CA ALA A 192 11.20 17.42 -12.62
C ALA A 192 11.69 18.83 -12.28
N GLU A 193 10.91 19.85 -12.64
CA GLU A 193 11.17 21.24 -12.26
C GLU A 193 11.13 21.45 -10.73
N SER A 194 10.18 20.81 -10.02
CA SER A 194 10.13 20.88 -8.55
C SER A 194 11.36 20.25 -7.87
N ALA A 195 11.99 19.28 -8.52
CA ALA A 195 13.19 18.60 -8.04
C ALA A 195 14.49 19.17 -8.62
N ARG A 196 14.47 20.29 -9.36
CA ARG A 196 15.64 20.80 -10.09
C ARG A 196 16.85 21.03 -9.20
N THR A 197 16.63 21.50 -7.98
CA THR A 197 17.67 21.83 -6.99
C THR A 197 18.32 20.61 -6.33
N VAL A 198 17.73 19.41 -6.49
CA VAL A 198 18.33 18.18 -5.97
C VAL A 198 19.50 17.78 -6.86
N ALA A 199 20.70 17.78 -6.29
CA ALA A 199 21.90 17.29 -6.95
C ALA A 199 21.91 15.75 -7.04
N PRO A 200 22.60 15.16 -8.04
CA PRO A 200 22.77 13.71 -8.12
C PRO A 200 23.50 13.15 -6.89
N HIS A 201 23.03 12.03 -6.35
CA HIS A 201 23.65 11.31 -5.23
C HIS A 201 23.59 9.81 -5.47
N LYS A 202 24.48 9.03 -4.85
CA LYS A 202 24.37 7.57 -4.94
C LYS A 202 23.05 7.08 -4.31
N TYR A 203 22.69 7.64 -3.15
CA TYR A 203 21.47 7.31 -2.44
C TYR A 203 20.63 8.56 -2.16
N ILE A 204 19.38 8.58 -2.64
CA ILE A 204 18.39 9.59 -2.23
C ILE A 204 17.37 8.93 -1.32
N PHE A 205 17.33 9.37 -0.07
CA PHE A 205 16.26 9.03 0.85
C PHE A 205 15.17 10.08 0.71
N VAL A 206 13.92 9.65 0.60
CA VAL A 206 12.81 10.58 0.39
C VAL A 206 11.61 10.23 1.26
N THR A 207 10.98 11.28 1.79
CA THR A 207 9.66 11.23 2.43
C THR A 207 8.82 12.42 1.95
N ALA A 208 7.55 12.41 2.28
CA ALA A 208 6.66 13.55 2.07
C ALA A 208 5.68 13.67 3.24
N VAL A 209 5.38 14.90 3.67
CA VAL A 209 4.47 15.15 4.79
C VAL A 209 3.60 16.37 4.59
N ASP A 210 2.41 16.33 5.17
CA ASP A 210 1.60 17.50 5.46
C ASP A 210 1.76 17.93 6.93
N ALA A 211 0.95 18.89 7.35
CA ALA A 211 0.95 19.37 8.72
C ALA A 211 0.63 18.28 9.77
N SER A 212 -0.19 17.28 9.44
CA SER A 212 -0.59 16.20 10.36
C SER A 212 0.53 15.20 10.62
N TYR A 213 1.46 15.04 9.67
CA TYR A 213 2.60 14.15 9.79
C TYR A 213 3.92 14.85 10.17
N PHE A 214 3.86 16.13 10.57
CA PHE A 214 5.04 16.89 10.94
C PHE A 214 5.79 16.32 12.16
N ILE A 215 5.08 15.88 13.21
CA ILE A 215 5.75 15.30 14.39
C ILE A 215 6.45 13.97 14.05
N PRO A 216 5.80 13.01 13.35
CA PRO A 216 6.49 11.83 12.83
C PRO A 216 7.74 12.12 12.00
N LEU A 217 7.72 13.18 11.17
CA LEU A 217 8.90 13.60 10.39
C LEU A 217 10.10 13.89 11.29
N GLN A 218 9.91 14.57 12.41
CA GLN A 218 11.01 14.92 13.32
C GLN A 218 11.75 13.67 13.81
N THR A 219 11.00 12.65 14.24
CA THR A 219 11.59 11.40 14.72
C THR A 219 12.22 10.58 13.60
N LEU A 220 11.65 10.59 12.38
CA LEU A 220 12.30 10.01 11.20
C LEU A 220 13.67 10.68 11.00
N VAL A 221 13.72 12.01 10.94
CA VAL A 221 14.96 12.79 10.77
C VAL A 221 15.97 12.43 11.86
N GLN A 222 15.54 12.39 13.12
CA GLN A 222 16.42 12.08 14.24
C GLN A 222 17.03 10.68 14.11
N SER A 223 16.20 9.67 13.81
CA SER A 223 16.69 8.30 13.62
C SER A 223 17.61 8.18 12.41
N PHE A 224 17.28 8.85 11.31
CA PHE A 224 18.08 8.88 10.09
C PHE A 224 19.45 9.54 10.33
N THR A 225 19.46 10.70 10.98
CA THR A 225 20.69 11.43 11.32
C THR A 225 21.59 10.64 12.25
N ARG A 226 21.01 9.87 13.18
CA ARG A 226 21.77 9.07 14.14
C ARG A 226 22.28 7.75 13.57
N HIS A 227 21.52 7.12 12.67
CA HIS A 227 21.74 5.71 12.29
C HIS A 227 22.06 5.48 10.82
N VAL A 228 21.88 6.47 9.94
CA VAL A 228 22.18 6.37 8.51
C VAL A 228 23.31 7.30 8.10
N PHE A 229 23.20 8.62 8.33
CA PHE A 229 24.23 9.59 7.91
C PHE A 229 25.67 9.23 8.33
N PRO A 230 25.94 8.75 9.55
CA PRO A 230 27.31 8.41 9.97
C PRO A 230 27.87 7.15 9.30
N ARG A 231 27.02 6.35 8.66
CA ARG A 231 27.35 5.02 8.12
C ARG A 231 27.29 4.95 6.60
N LEU A 232 26.83 6.01 5.93
CA LEU A 232 26.60 6.02 4.50
C LEU A 232 27.11 7.33 3.89
N SER A 233 28.07 7.22 2.98
CA SER A 233 28.57 8.34 2.19
C SER A 233 27.76 8.53 0.91
N ASN A 234 27.85 9.72 0.31
CA ASN A 234 27.16 10.08 -0.94
C ASN A 234 25.64 9.79 -0.86
N CYS A 235 25.02 10.22 0.23
CA CYS A 235 23.58 10.15 0.43
C CYS A 235 23.01 11.52 0.79
N THR A 236 21.75 11.74 0.42
CA THR A 236 21.00 12.93 0.82
C THR A 236 19.59 12.55 1.28
N PHE A 237 18.98 13.43 2.06
CA PHE A 237 17.60 13.29 2.51
C PHE A 237 16.74 14.40 1.93
N VAL A 238 15.67 14.02 1.23
CA VAL A 238 14.72 14.91 0.57
C VAL A 238 13.37 14.79 1.27
N VAL A 239 12.74 15.93 1.55
CA VAL A 239 11.38 16.00 2.10
C VAL A 239 10.53 16.78 1.13
N TYR A 240 9.42 16.20 0.66
CA TYR A 240 8.38 16.93 -0.04
C TYR A 240 7.36 17.49 0.96
N ASP A 241 7.14 18.80 0.88
CA ASP A 241 6.08 19.52 1.59
C ASP A 241 4.77 19.35 0.82
N LEU A 242 3.84 18.61 1.43
CA LEU A 242 2.49 18.41 0.91
C LEU A 242 1.46 19.38 1.52
N GLY A 243 1.88 20.26 2.43
CA GLY A 243 0.98 21.18 3.14
C GLY A 243 1.32 21.37 4.61
N MET A 244 2.59 21.55 4.95
CA MET A 244 3.02 22.02 6.26
C MET A 244 2.54 23.46 6.51
N THR A 245 2.34 23.81 7.77
CA THR A 245 2.14 25.22 8.14
C THR A 245 3.44 26.00 7.95
N ARG A 246 3.35 27.33 7.80
CA ARG A 246 4.52 28.20 7.68
C ARG A 246 5.53 28.01 8.81
N ALA A 247 5.04 27.87 10.05
CA ALA A 247 5.90 27.65 11.22
C ALA A 247 6.61 26.29 11.16
N GLN A 248 5.89 25.23 10.77
CA GLN A 248 6.46 23.89 10.60
C GLN A 248 7.53 23.88 9.51
N ARG A 249 7.27 24.54 8.38
CA ARG A 249 8.23 24.66 7.28
C ARG A 249 9.52 25.34 7.70
N ILE A 250 9.43 26.52 8.34
CA ILE A 250 10.60 27.27 8.84
C ILE A 250 11.41 26.40 9.81
N LEU A 251 10.72 25.65 10.67
CA LEU A 251 11.39 24.75 11.61
C LEU A 251 12.07 23.56 10.90
N ALA A 252 11.43 22.97 9.88
CA ALA A 252 12.03 21.93 9.06
C ALA A 252 13.30 22.43 8.35
N GLU A 253 13.24 23.59 7.69
CA GLU A 253 14.39 24.21 7.01
C GLU A 253 15.59 24.37 7.96
N LYS A 254 15.33 24.71 9.23
CA LYS A 254 16.38 24.90 10.24
C LYS A 254 16.92 23.59 10.84
N LYS A 255 16.10 22.54 10.94
CA LYS A 255 16.41 21.36 11.78
C LYS A 255 16.56 20.04 11.02
N CYS A 256 16.02 19.92 9.81
CA CYS A 256 15.89 18.61 9.15
C CYS A 256 17.19 18.05 8.59
N GLN A 257 18.22 18.90 8.37
CA GLN A 257 19.42 18.55 7.59
C GLN A 257 19.05 17.83 6.28
N CYS A 258 18.10 18.41 5.56
CA CYS A 258 17.45 17.81 4.39
C CYS A 258 17.24 18.86 3.30
N THR A 259 17.02 18.41 2.07
CA THR A 259 16.51 19.26 0.98
C THR A 259 14.99 19.27 1.06
N LEU A 260 14.41 20.43 1.37
CA LEU A 260 12.96 20.61 1.44
C LEU A 260 12.42 21.12 0.09
N LEU A 261 11.42 20.43 -0.47
CA LEU A 261 10.83 20.73 -1.77
C LEU A 261 9.33 20.96 -1.65
N ASP A 262 8.78 21.90 -2.43
CA ASP A 262 7.33 22.05 -2.57
C ASP A 262 6.78 21.02 -3.54
N PHE A 263 5.71 20.32 -3.15
CA PHE A 263 4.99 19.46 -4.09
C PHE A 263 4.11 20.32 -5.03
N PRO A 264 4.24 20.18 -6.36
CA PRO A 264 3.67 21.14 -7.32
C PRO A 264 2.18 20.92 -7.60
N PHE A 265 1.32 20.79 -6.58
CA PHE A 265 -0.12 20.50 -6.74
C PHE A 265 -0.85 21.41 -7.75
N LYS A 266 -0.43 22.67 -7.90
CA LYS A 266 -1.04 23.62 -8.84
C LYS A 266 -0.84 23.25 -10.31
N LYS A 267 0.17 22.44 -10.62
CA LYS A 267 0.54 22.02 -11.98
C LYS A 267 0.12 20.58 -12.30
N LEU A 268 -0.56 19.93 -11.37
CA LEU A 268 -0.96 18.52 -11.46
C LEU A 268 -2.49 18.40 -11.49
N PRO A 269 -3.05 17.24 -11.89
CA PRO A 269 -4.49 17.04 -11.87
C PRO A 269 -5.08 17.32 -10.47
N PRO A 270 -6.24 18.00 -10.37
CA PRO A 270 -6.78 18.43 -9.07
C PRO A 270 -6.97 17.29 -8.06
N PHE A 271 -7.36 16.09 -8.52
CA PHE A 271 -7.57 14.93 -7.65
C PHE A 271 -6.29 14.43 -6.96
N VAL A 272 -5.10 14.78 -7.46
CA VAL A 272 -3.83 14.41 -6.81
C VAL A 272 -3.69 15.05 -5.42
N ARG A 273 -4.41 16.16 -5.17
CA ARG A 273 -4.47 16.81 -3.86
C ARG A 273 -5.30 16.04 -2.83
N GLU A 274 -6.08 15.04 -3.24
CA GLU A 274 -6.78 14.16 -2.30
C GLU A 274 -5.76 13.27 -1.58
N MET A 275 -5.40 13.65 -0.36
CA MET A 275 -4.34 13.02 0.41
C MET A 275 -4.58 11.54 0.65
N LYS A 276 -5.84 11.15 0.82
CA LYS A 276 -6.25 9.76 1.04
C LYS A 276 -6.01 8.87 -0.18
N CYS A 277 -5.86 9.46 -1.36
CA CYS A 277 -5.61 8.73 -2.59
C CYS A 277 -4.14 8.39 -2.83
N TYR A 278 -3.19 9.01 -2.10
CA TYR A 278 -1.75 8.77 -2.23
C TYR A 278 -1.16 8.91 -3.65
N ALA A 279 -1.91 9.49 -4.60
CA ALA A 279 -1.51 9.67 -5.99
C ALA A 279 -0.27 10.57 -6.16
N TRP A 280 0.03 11.39 -5.15
CA TRP A 280 1.21 12.26 -5.11
C TRP A 280 2.53 11.50 -4.93
N LYS A 281 2.50 10.24 -4.47
CA LYS A 281 3.71 9.50 -4.07
C LYS A 281 4.49 8.85 -5.23
N PRO A 282 3.86 8.09 -6.16
CA PRO A 282 4.58 7.54 -7.31
C PRO A 282 5.39 8.59 -8.09
N PRO A 283 4.86 9.78 -8.42
CA PRO A 283 5.63 10.76 -9.18
C PRO A 283 6.84 11.31 -8.41
N ILE A 284 6.82 11.37 -7.07
CA ILE A 284 8.00 11.76 -6.27
C ILE A 284 9.15 10.78 -6.50
N ILE A 285 8.87 9.48 -6.33
CA ILE A 285 9.88 8.41 -6.45
C ILE A 285 10.42 8.38 -7.88
N ARG A 286 9.52 8.41 -8.87
CA ARG A 286 9.91 8.45 -10.28
C ARG A 286 10.75 9.66 -10.64
N THR A 287 10.49 10.82 -10.05
CA THR A 287 11.25 12.04 -10.37
C THR A 287 12.66 11.99 -9.80
N LEU A 288 12.81 11.46 -8.58
CA LEU A 288 14.11 11.39 -7.92
C LEU A 288 14.99 10.25 -8.43
N ILE A 289 14.42 9.23 -9.08
CA ILE A 289 15.20 8.09 -9.61
C ILE A 289 16.22 8.55 -10.66
N ASP A 290 15.92 9.58 -11.45
CA ASP A 290 16.83 10.13 -12.47
C ASP A 290 18.03 10.89 -11.85
N LYS A 291 18.03 11.08 -10.53
CA LYS A 291 19.05 11.79 -9.75
C LYS A 291 19.77 10.87 -8.76
N ALA A 292 19.50 9.56 -8.79
CA ALA A 292 20.16 8.62 -7.91
C ALA A 292 20.48 7.29 -8.57
N ASP A 293 21.43 6.55 -7.99
CA ASP A 293 21.54 5.12 -8.26
C ASP A 293 20.41 4.37 -7.54
N ILE A 294 20.10 4.77 -6.29
CA ILE A 294 19.02 4.21 -5.49
C ILE A 294 18.18 5.32 -4.85
N VAL A 295 16.86 5.18 -4.97
CA VAL A 295 15.88 5.96 -4.19
C VAL A 295 15.27 5.09 -3.11
N VAL A 296 15.24 5.59 -1.88
CA VAL A 296 14.60 4.95 -0.73
C VAL A 296 13.38 5.77 -0.34
N TRP A 297 12.18 5.26 -0.63
CA TRP A 297 10.93 5.81 -0.11
C TRP A 297 10.73 5.41 1.35
N MET A 298 10.29 6.37 2.16
CA MET A 298 9.93 6.16 3.55
C MET A 298 8.73 7.03 3.92
N ASP A 299 7.68 6.45 4.49
CA ASP A 299 6.71 7.27 5.21
C ASP A 299 7.40 7.87 6.46
N SER A 300 6.86 8.98 6.96
CA SER A 300 7.34 9.65 8.18
C SER A 300 7.25 8.78 9.45
N SER A 301 6.62 7.61 9.38
CA SER A 301 6.51 6.60 10.44
C SER A 301 7.71 5.64 10.52
N VAL A 302 8.58 5.60 9.50
CA VAL A 302 9.74 4.70 9.46
C VAL A 302 10.80 5.11 10.49
N ARG A 303 11.41 4.13 11.18
CA ARG A 303 12.50 4.37 12.13
C ARG A 303 13.73 3.54 11.77
N TRP A 304 14.86 4.21 11.61
CA TRP A 304 16.15 3.56 11.38
C TRP A 304 16.77 3.10 12.69
N SER A 305 17.41 1.93 12.67
CA SER A 305 18.14 1.37 13.80
C SER A 305 19.64 1.32 13.52
N LYS A 306 20.44 1.35 14.58
CA LYS A 306 21.88 1.04 14.50
C LYS A 306 22.15 -0.33 13.88
N THR A 307 21.23 -1.29 14.06
CA THR A 307 21.35 -2.66 13.55
C THR A 307 20.87 -2.83 12.11
N THR A 308 20.28 -1.81 11.48
CA THR A 308 19.80 -1.94 10.10
C THR A 308 20.97 -2.24 9.15
N PRO A 309 20.91 -3.33 8.34
CA PRO A 309 22.02 -3.78 7.51
C PRO A 309 22.07 -3.04 6.17
N LEU A 310 22.43 -1.75 6.19
CA LEU A 310 22.39 -0.85 5.04
C LEU A 310 23.10 -1.40 3.79
N GLU A 311 24.31 -1.95 3.96
CA GLU A 311 25.08 -2.51 2.84
C GLU A 311 24.36 -3.69 2.17
N ALA A 312 23.93 -4.69 2.96
CA ALA A 312 23.21 -5.84 2.42
C ALA A 312 21.89 -5.44 1.73
N ILE A 313 21.19 -4.46 2.31
CA ILE A 313 19.98 -3.90 1.73
C ILE A 313 20.28 -3.23 0.38
N PHE A 314 21.31 -2.40 0.26
CA PHE A 314 21.59 -1.72 -1.01
C PHE A 314 22.22 -2.62 -2.07
N THR A 315 23.12 -3.53 -1.69
CA THR A 315 23.68 -4.54 -2.61
C THR A 315 22.55 -5.35 -3.25
N ARG A 316 21.63 -5.86 -2.44
CA ARG A 316 20.47 -6.60 -2.93
C ARG A 316 19.55 -5.74 -3.80
N ALA A 317 19.39 -4.45 -3.48
CA ALA A 317 18.54 -3.56 -4.28
C ALA A 317 19.15 -3.31 -5.66
N THR A 318 20.47 -3.14 -5.74
CA THR A 318 21.20 -3.05 -7.02
C THR A 318 21.08 -4.34 -7.83
N GLU A 319 21.23 -5.51 -7.20
CA GLU A 319 21.13 -6.81 -7.88
C GLU A 319 19.72 -7.10 -8.40
N ARG A 320 18.69 -6.82 -7.59
CA ARG A 320 17.31 -7.23 -7.87
C ARG A 320 16.48 -6.15 -8.52
N GLY A 321 16.89 -4.90 -8.40
CA GLY A 321 16.19 -3.72 -8.90
C GLY A 321 15.26 -3.08 -7.87
N LEU A 322 14.55 -3.90 -7.08
CA LEU A 322 13.45 -3.44 -6.25
C LEU A 322 13.45 -4.16 -4.90
N GLN A 323 13.16 -3.41 -3.83
CA GLN A 323 12.81 -4.00 -2.54
C GLN A 323 11.58 -3.33 -1.92
N LEU A 324 10.54 -4.12 -1.69
CA LEU A 324 9.26 -3.72 -1.08
C LEU A 324 8.94 -4.58 0.15
N ALA A 325 8.29 -3.97 1.13
CA ALA A 325 7.69 -4.70 2.23
C ALA A 325 6.35 -5.32 1.77
N ILE A 326 6.01 -6.53 2.25
CA ILE A 326 4.82 -7.29 1.82
C ILE A 326 4.04 -7.75 3.05
N ASP A 327 2.71 -7.60 3.00
CA ASP A 327 1.74 -8.20 3.90
C ASP A 327 1.19 -9.49 3.30
N GLN A 328 1.60 -10.65 3.83
CA GLN A 328 0.99 -11.91 3.41
C GLN A 328 -0.39 -12.17 4.04
N SER A 329 -0.82 -11.35 5.02
CA SER A 329 -2.13 -11.51 5.67
C SER A 329 -3.28 -10.88 4.87
N GLY A 330 -2.98 -10.05 3.86
CA GLY A 330 -3.97 -9.38 3.03
C GLY A 330 -3.78 -9.68 1.55
N SER A 331 -4.84 -10.09 0.87
CA SER A 331 -4.82 -10.31 -0.57
C SER A 331 -5.01 -9.01 -1.35
N ILE A 332 -4.24 -8.82 -2.42
CA ILE A 332 -4.41 -7.70 -3.37
C ILE A 332 -5.82 -7.69 -3.94
N ALA A 333 -6.40 -8.86 -4.25
CA ALA A 333 -7.74 -8.98 -4.81
C ALA A 333 -8.84 -8.42 -3.89
N VAL A 334 -8.63 -8.52 -2.57
CA VAL A 334 -9.57 -8.05 -1.56
C VAL A 334 -9.38 -6.56 -1.26
N ARG A 335 -8.13 -6.10 -1.25
CA ARG A 335 -7.73 -4.75 -0.83
C ARG A 335 -7.58 -3.73 -1.96
N THR A 336 -8.11 -4.04 -3.14
CA THR A 336 -8.03 -3.16 -4.32
C THR A 336 -9.42 -2.96 -4.92
N GLY A 337 -9.80 -1.72 -5.22
CA GLY A 337 -11.05 -1.41 -5.91
C GLY A 337 -11.06 -1.92 -7.34
N ARG A 338 -12.25 -2.23 -7.85
CA ARG A 338 -12.44 -2.86 -9.17
C ARG A 338 -11.91 -1.98 -10.30
N GLU A 339 -12.05 -0.67 -10.17
CA GLU A 339 -11.66 0.36 -11.13
C GLU A 339 -10.15 0.32 -11.42
N MET A 340 -9.34 0.03 -10.40
CA MET A 340 -7.89 -0.12 -10.58
C MET A 340 -7.56 -1.37 -11.40
N PHE A 341 -8.24 -2.50 -11.18
CA PHE A 341 -8.07 -3.67 -12.03
C PHE A 341 -8.52 -3.41 -13.48
N GLN A 342 -9.61 -2.65 -13.67
CA GLN A 342 -10.06 -2.22 -14.99
C GLN A 342 -9.00 -1.37 -15.69
N PHE A 343 -8.35 -0.45 -14.99
CA PHE A 343 -7.24 0.34 -15.53
C PHE A 343 -6.08 -0.55 -16.03
N TYR A 344 -5.74 -1.61 -15.29
CA TYR A 344 -4.69 -2.56 -15.68
C TYR A 344 -5.14 -3.63 -16.70
N GLY A 345 -6.43 -3.67 -17.04
CA GLY A 345 -7.02 -4.69 -17.91
C GLY A 345 -7.03 -6.09 -17.29
N ASP A 346 -7.18 -6.17 -15.97
CA ASP A 346 -6.99 -7.38 -15.18
C ASP A 346 -8.26 -7.87 -14.49
N ASP A 347 -8.31 -9.17 -14.20
CA ASP A 347 -9.33 -9.76 -13.31
C ASP A 347 -8.81 -9.77 -11.87
N PRO A 348 -9.55 -9.21 -10.90
CA PRO A 348 -9.17 -9.27 -9.49
C PRO A 348 -8.83 -10.69 -8.99
N CYS A 349 -9.45 -11.74 -9.54
CA CYS A 349 -9.18 -13.13 -9.11
C CYS A 349 -7.73 -13.57 -9.34
N GLN A 350 -7.05 -13.02 -10.35
CA GLN A 350 -5.64 -13.31 -10.64
C GLN A 350 -4.74 -12.90 -9.48
N TYR A 351 -5.22 -12.00 -8.61
CA TYR A 351 -4.49 -11.38 -7.52
C TYR A 351 -4.82 -11.96 -6.14
N GLU A 352 -5.71 -12.96 -6.08
CA GLU A 352 -6.05 -13.67 -4.84
C GLU A 352 -4.83 -14.25 -4.11
N PRO A 353 -3.91 -14.96 -4.79
CA PRO A 353 -2.77 -15.60 -4.12
C PRO A 353 -1.67 -14.61 -3.70
N HIS A 354 -1.78 -13.34 -4.10
CA HIS A 354 -0.74 -12.36 -3.90
C HIS A 354 -1.01 -11.47 -2.69
N GLY A 355 -0.02 -11.39 -1.81
CA GLY A 355 -0.01 -10.50 -0.65
C GLY A 355 0.09 -9.03 -1.07
N GLU A 356 -0.54 -8.16 -0.28
CA GLU A 356 -0.46 -6.71 -0.44
C GLU A 356 0.97 -6.20 -0.26
N VAL A 357 1.39 -5.23 -1.08
CA VAL A 357 2.61 -4.46 -0.84
C VAL A 357 2.35 -3.40 0.22
N TYR A 358 3.24 -3.29 1.21
CA TYR A 358 3.23 -2.16 2.13
C TYR A 358 3.85 -0.93 1.48
N GLY A 359 3.08 0.15 1.43
CA GLY A 359 3.51 1.41 0.84
C GLY A 359 4.52 2.13 1.73
N THR A 360 4.63 1.76 3.00
CA THR A 360 5.38 2.53 3.99
C THR A 360 6.88 2.62 3.73
N TYR A 361 7.45 1.66 3.01
CA TYR A 361 8.88 1.63 2.71
C TYR A 361 9.14 0.92 1.37
N GLY A 362 10.05 1.47 0.57
CA GLY A 362 10.47 0.84 -0.69
C GLY A 362 11.83 1.35 -1.16
N ILE A 363 12.58 0.49 -1.84
CA ILE A 363 13.90 0.80 -2.41
C ILE A 363 13.86 0.52 -3.90
N PHE A 364 14.24 1.52 -4.69
CA PHE A 364 14.15 1.51 -6.14
C PHE A 364 15.54 1.79 -6.72
N HIS A 365 16.07 0.82 -7.46
CA HIS A 365 17.31 0.98 -8.22
C HIS A 365 17.02 1.67 -9.55
N ASN A 366 17.88 2.61 -9.93
CA ASN A 366 17.82 3.29 -11.21
C ASN A 366 18.38 2.38 -12.32
N GLU A 367 17.57 1.40 -12.70
CA GLU A 367 17.80 0.56 -13.88
C GLU A 367 16.62 0.69 -14.86
N PRO A 368 16.85 0.48 -16.17
CA PRO A 368 15.80 0.58 -17.18
C PRO A 368 14.55 -0.21 -16.83
N PHE A 369 14.71 -1.43 -16.30
CA PHE A 369 13.58 -2.28 -15.95
C PHE A 369 12.70 -1.69 -14.84
N VAL A 370 13.28 -1.21 -13.74
CA VAL A 370 12.52 -0.61 -12.63
C VAL A 370 11.85 0.67 -13.08
N VAL A 371 12.57 1.55 -13.78
CA VAL A 371 12.02 2.82 -14.25
C VAL A 371 10.84 2.58 -15.20
N LYS A 372 11.05 1.72 -16.20
CA LYS A 372 10.14 1.55 -17.33
C LYS A 372 9.00 0.57 -17.03
N ALA A 373 9.28 -0.56 -16.39
CA ALA A 373 8.28 -1.59 -16.14
C ALA A 373 7.57 -1.41 -14.78
N VAL A 374 8.14 -0.66 -13.84
CA VAL A 374 7.55 -0.46 -12.50
C VAL A 374 7.09 0.98 -12.28
N LEU A 375 8.01 1.95 -12.31
CA LEU A 375 7.69 3.33 -11.94
C LEU A 375 6.80 4.05 -12.96
N ASP A 376 7.07 3.91 -14.27
CA ASP A 376 6.28 4.59 -15.31
C ASP A 376 4.79 4.14 -15.31
N PRO A 377 4.44 2.84 -15.21
CA PRO A 377 3.06 2.39 -15.04
C PRO A 377 2.43 2.83 -13.71
N TRP A 378 3.23 2.88 -12.63
CA TRP A 378 2.75 3.34 -11.32
C TRP A 378 2.38 4.82 -11.36
N VAL A 379 3.20 5.65 -12.01
CA VAL A 379 2.90 7.07 -12.24
C VAL A 379 1.73 7.26 -13.20
N SER A 380 1.61 6.42 -14.24
CA SER A 380 0.46 6.46 -15.15
C SER A 380 -0.85 6.25 -14.38
N CYS A 381 -0.89 5.28 -13.47
CA CYS A 381 -2.02 5.07 -12.57
C CYS A 381 -2.23 6.25 -11.59
N ALA A 382 -1.16 6.85 -11.06
CA ALA A 382 -1.27 8.00 -10.15
C ALA A 382 -1.87 9.25 -10.83
N PHE A 383 -1.63 9.43 -12.13
CA PHE A 383 -2.17 10.55 -12.91
C PHE A 383 -3.43 10.23 -13.70
N ASP A 384 -3.99 9.03 -13.54
CA ASP A 384 -5.32 8.67 -14.03
C ASP A 384 -6.33 8.66 -12.89
N GLN A 385 -7.35 9.52 -12.99
CA GLN A 385 -8.37 9.62 -11.96
C GLN A 385 -9.11 8.29 -11.75
N ASN A 386 -9.24 7.46 -12.78
CA ASN A 386 -9.96 6.19 -12.68
C ASN A 386 -9.11 5.05 -12.12
N CYS A 387 -7.82 5.27 -11.83
CA CYS A 387 -6.96 4.23 -11.26
C CYS A 387 -6.84 4.32 -9.73
N MET A 388 -6.06 5.26 -9.18
CA MET A 388 -5.90 5.38 -7.71
C MET A 388 -7.04 6.14 -7.03
N CYS A 389 -7.58 7.16 -7.68
CA CYS A 389 -8.48 8.12 -7.05
C CYS A 389 -9.87 8.14 -7.71
N PHE A 390 -10.37 6.96 -8.08
CA PHE A 390 -11.67 6.83 -8.73
C PHE A 390 -12.79 7.32 -7.79
N ARG A 391 -13.92 7.70 -8.38
CA ARG A 391 -15.04 8.26 -7.61
C ARG A 391 -15.50 7.27 -6.53
N GLY A 392 -15.46 7.71 -5.27
CA GLY A 392 -15.86 6.91 -4.11
C GLY A 392 -14.72 6.12 -3.43
N SER A 393 -13.52 6.11 -4.00
CA SER A 393 -12.36 5.37 -3.45
C SER A 393 -12.01 5.78 -2.02
N THR A 394 -12.17 7.06 -1.66
CA THR A 394 -11.91 7.57 -0.29
C THR A 394 -12.85 7.00 0.77
N GLY A 395 -14.01 6.47 0.36
CA GLY A 395 -14.93 5.73 1.24
C GLY A 395 -14.48 4.30 1.50
N MET A 396 -13.49 3.79 0.77
CA MET A 396 -13.04 2.39 0.81
C MET A 396 -11.76 2.18 1.66
N LEU A 397 -11.44 3.10 2.57
CA LEU A 397 -10.22 3.04 3.40
C LEU A 397 -10.22 1.87 4.42
N GLY A 398 -11.40 1.38 4.80
CA GLY A 398 -11.60 0.44 5.90
C GLY A 398 -11.27 -1.02 5.54
N CYS A 399 -9.99 -1.35 5.39
CA CYS A 399 -9.56 -2.74 5.29
C CYS A 399 -9.47 -3.38 6.68
N VAL A 400 -10.42 -4.26 7.03
CA VAL A 400 -10.32 -5.06 8.25
C VAL A 400 -9.30 -6.20 8.08
N HIS A 401 -8.68 -6.67 9.16
CA HIS A 401 -7.67 -7.74 9.07
C HIS A 401 -8.27 -9.11 8.70
N ARG A 402 -9.56 -9.32 8.99
CA ARG A 402 -10.32 -10.51 8.59
C ARG A 402 -11.39 -10.09 7.59
N LEU A 403 -10.97 -9.87 6.35
CA LEU A 403 -11.92 -9.62 5.28
C LEU A 403 -12.51 -10.98 4.83
N PRO A 404 -13.81 -11.04 4.52
CA PRO A 404 -14.36 -12.19 3.81
C PRO A 404 -13.59 -12.37 2.48
N ARG A 405 -13.58 -13.57 1.90
CA ARG A 405 -12.92 -13.86 0.59
C ARG A 405 -13.44 -13.00 -0.58
N ARG A 406 -14.43 -12.14 -0.34
CA ARG A 406 -14.97 -11.22 -1.34
C ARG A 406 -13.88 -10.30 -1.85
N ARG A 407 -13.80 -10.20 -3.18
CA ARG A 407 -12.90 -9.29 -3.89
C ARG A 407 -13.40 -7.84 -3.80
N ASN A 408 -12.49 -6.89 -3.96
CA ASN A 408 -12.78 -5.46 -4.03
C ASN A 408 -13.50 -4.86 -2.80
N VAL A 409 -13.20 -5.33 -1.60
CA VAL A 409 -13.90 -4.88 -0.37
C VAL A 409 -13.41 -3.52 0.11
N CYS A 410 -12.12 -3.25 -0.04
CA CYS A 410 -11.51 -1.99 0.35
C CYS A 410 -10.46 -1.58 -0.69
N HIS A 411 -9.88 -0.39 -0.54
CA HIS A 411 -8.89 0.13 -1.48
C HIS A 411 -7.67 0.68 -0.76
N ARG A 412 -6.49 0.24 -1.20
CA ARG A 412 -5.19 0.60 -0.60
C ARG A 412 -4.31 1.44 -1.53
N PHE A 413 -4.90 1.98 -2.60
CA PHE A 413 -4.37 3.09 -3.40
C PHE A 413 -3.00 2.80 -4.03
N ASP A 414 -1.95 3.55 -3.66
CA ASP A 414 -0.60 3.40 -4.18
C ASP A 414 -0.05 1.97 -3.96
N GLN A 415 -0.40 1.35 -2.83
CA GLN A 415 -0.07 -0.03 -2.47
C GLN A 415 -0.70 -1.05 -3.41
N SER A 416 -1.99 -0.88 -3.69
CA SER A 416 -2.74 -1.75 -4.59
C SER A 416 -2.13 -1.75 -5.99
N SER A 417 -1.84 -0.56 -6.52
CA SER A 417 -1.26 -0.40 -7.86
C SER A 417 0.14 -0.99 -7.94
N LEU A 418 1.00 -0.69 -6.97
CA LEU A 418 2.35 -1.25 -6.94
C LEU A 418 2.31 -2.78 -6.78
N GLY A 419 1.40 -3.30 -5.94
CA GLY A 419 1.14 -4.72 -5.78
C GLY A 419 0.72 -5.41 -7.08
N ILE A 420 -0.23 -4.82 -7.81
CA ILE A 420 -0.65 -5.32 -9.13
C ILE A 420 0.55 -5.39 -10.07
N ILE A 421 1.33 -4.31 -10.18
CA ILE A 421 2.49 -4.25 -11.08
C ILE A 421 3.51 -5.35 -10.74
N VAL A 422 3.92 -5.47 -9.48
CA VAL A 422 4.98 -6.44 -9.12
C VAL A 422 4.49 -7.88 -9.16
N SER A 423 3.24 -8.15 -8.79
CA SER A 423 2.66 -9.49 -8.95
C SER A 423 2.50 -9.84 -10.43
N LYS A 424 2.11 -8.89 -11.27
CA LYS A 424 2.04 -9.10 -12.72
C LYS A 424 3.40 -9.31 -13.35
N LEU A 425 4.47 -8.68 -12.87
CA LEU A 425 5.82 -8.91 -13.40
C LEU A 425 6.45 -10.21 -12.88
N TYR A 426 6.32 -10.50 -11.59
CA TYR A 426 7.07 -11.56 -10.91
C TYR A 426 6.25 -12.79 -10.53
N ASN A 427 4.92 -12.75 -10.71
CA ASN A 427 3.99 -13.79 -10.28
C ASN A 427 4.23 -14.17 -8.80
N ASN A 428 4.38 -15.44 -8.47
CA ASN A 428 4.58 -15.94 -7.10
C ASN A 428 6.03 -15.86 -6.59
N ARG A 429 6.92 -15.13 -7.27
CA ARG A 429 8.35 -15.04 -6.90
C ARG A 429 8.62 -13.82 -6.02
N THR A 430 7.94 -13.70 -4.88
CA THR A 430 8.05 -12.49 -4.05
C THR A 430 9.45 -12.28 -3.47
N LYS A 431 10.26 -13.35 -3.32
CA LYS A 431 11.69 -13.26 -2.97
C LYS A 431 12.47 -12.31 -3.89
N LEU A 432 12.07 -12.12 -5.16
CA LEU A 432 12.74 -11.22 -6.10
C LEU A 432 12.70 -9.76 -5.63
N PHE A 433 11.65 -9.36 -4.94
CA PHE A 433 11.45 -7.96 -4.57
C PHE A 433 11.12 -7.75 -3.10
N ARG A 434 11.02 -8.79 -2.26
CA ARG A 434 10.79 -8.61 -0.82
C ARG A 434 12.02 -8.03 -0.12
N VAL A 435 11.80 -7.01 0.72
CA VAL A 435 12.79 -6.38 1.62
C VAL A 435 13.39 -7.40 2.60
N LEU A 436 14.67 -7.23 2.92
CA LEU A 436 15.32 -7.90 4.05
C LEU A 436 14.78 -7.36 5.38
N GLU A 437 14.47 -8.24 6.32
CA GLU A 437 14.00 -7.85 7.66
C GLU A 437 14.99 -6.90 8.37
N GLY A 438 14.49 -5.91 9.11
CA GLY A 438 15.34 -5.00 9.90
C GLY A 438 14.96 -3.51 9.93
N ILE A 439 13.77 -3.13 9.47
CA ILE A 439 13.22 -1.76 9.56
C ILE A 439 11.99 -1.77 10.46
N ASP A 440 12.00 -0.91 11.49
CA ASP A 440 10.88 -0.75 12.42
C ASP A 440 9.85 0.24 11.83
N ILE A 441 8.65 -0.26 11.58
CA ILE A 441 7.52 0.54 11.10
C ILE A 441 6.66 0.90 12.31
N ARG A 442 6.81 2.14 12.82
CA ARG A 442 6.03 2.61 13.97
C ARG A 442 4.87 3.51 13.55
N ARG A 443 3.64 3.05 13.75
CA ARG A 443 2.43 3.87 13.61
C ARG A 443 1.95 4.32 15.00
N GLY A 444 2.23 5.56 15.40
CA GLY A 444 1.71 6.14 16.66
C GLY A 444 2.74 6.88 17.54
N SER A 445 2.22 7.80 18.37
CA SER A 445 2.86 8.79 19.25
C SER A 445 4.38 8.96 19.13
N ALA A 446 4.80 9.83 18.20
CA ALA A 446 6.05 10.55 18.34
C ALA A 446 5.79 11.79 19.21
N GLU A 447 6.68 12.09 20.15
CA GLU A 447 6.68 13.39 20.84
C GLU A 447 7.40 14.43 19.98
N SER A 448 6.97 15.70 20.05
CA SER A 448 7.68 16.78 19.36
C SER A 448 9.05 16.97 20.00
N ILE A 449 10.10 16.79 19.21
CA ILE A 449 11.50 16.92 19.63
C ILE A 449 12.17 18.19 19.10
N TRP A 450 11.55 18.87 18.13
CA TRP A 450 11.98 20.18 17.68
C TRP A 450 11.21 21.25 18.44
N THR A 451 11.92 22.00 19.27
CA THR A 451 11.42 23.23 19.88
C THR A 451 11.76 24.42 18.97
N ALA A 452 10.92 25.47 19.04
CA ALA A 452 11.09 26.72 18.28
C ALA A 452 12.47 27.37 18.52
#